data_AF-A0A1Q3HB69-F1
#
_entry.id   AF-A0A1Q3HB69-F1
#
_cell.length_a   1.000
_cell.length_b   1.000
_cell.length_c   1.000
_cell.angle_alpha   90.00
_cell.angle_beta   90.00
_cell.angle_gamma   90.00
#
_symmetry.space_group_name_H-M   'P 1'
#
loop_
_entity.id
_entity.type
_entity.pdbx_description
1 polymer ?
#
loop_
_entity_poly.entity_id
_entity_poly.type
_entity_poly.pdbx_seq_one_letter_code
_entity_poly.pdbx_strand_id
1 'polypeptide(L)'
;MDEVSAEAAVLAEDVMCSPDRLERMSEGMVLLREMFQLGGPLAFLRWSWDEFVPVVERHIHRVSEEVEDMEERRELLFARCAPELLGPERVERFDQGFRRALMAPGRTLEERRALAMAVLEMHGVPRHPPYTYGRHHTMAWLMMAQVSEWAERRARLNDAVARAHGVRPGGQKGPWMSPGVLRRALEPSEEQMASVQAVADADPELMELMEKYETALLLSILDGRTPEVLHGEEWLWLTVVLREPLRVGPDGQAPWVDVEALLDRLDEEVKQAVLSRVDAASRDRSSPPEAQQWFEWAYKVLLMRPLAFFGAFAKARAAPLRERFEGEAVLVEELQRRERWRAEDLEPYRLNLAARGAHGAEQRVRRLQALLRGEAPVPGSRMRG
;
A
#
# COMPACT_ATOMS: atom_id res chain seq x y z
N MET A 1 41.43 9.38 21.47
CA MET A 1 40.92 8.70 20.27
C MET A 1 41.04 7.22 20.55
N ASP A 2 39.93 6.47 20.49
CA ASP A 2 39.99 5.01 20.70
C ASP A 2 40.68 4.31 19.52
N GLU A 3 41.11 3.07 19.72
CA GLU A 3 41.88 2.29 18.74
C GLU A 3 41.16 2.17 17.39
N VAL A 4 39.85 1.95 17.41
CA VAL A 4 39.00 1.84 16.22
C VAL A 4 38.96 3.16 15.44
N SER A 5 38.84 4.28 16.16
CA SER A 5 38.82 5.62 15.55
C SER A 5 40.18 6.00 14.97
N ALA A 6 41.28 5.58 15.59
CA ALA A 6 42.62 5.78 15.07
C ALA A 6 42.86 4.96 13.79
N GLU A 7 42.43 3.69 13.78
CA GLU A 7 42.49 2.85 12.59
C GLU A 7 41.64 3.42 11.44
N ALA A 8 40.40 3.83 11.74
CA ALA A 8 39.51 4.45 10.77
C ALA A 8 40.12 5.73 10.17
N ALA A 9 40.75 6.57 10.99
CA ALA A 9 41.41 7.78 10.53
C ALA A 9 42.52 7.50 9.52
N VAL A 10 43.40 6.52 9.80
CA VAL A 10 44.50 6.14 8.90
C VAL A 10 43.97 5.60 7.57
N LEU A 11 43.00 4.67 7.62
CA LEU A 11 42.45 4.06 6.41
C LEU A 11 41.63 5.04 5.56
N ALA A 12 40.96 5.99 6.20
CA ALA A 12 40.22 7.03 5.49
C ALA A 12 41.16 8.08 4.88
N GLU A 13 42.26 8.44 5.56
CA GLU A 13 43.29 9.34 5.01
C GLU A 13 43.87 8.77 3.71
N ASP A 14 44.14 7.47 3.68
CA ASP A 14 44.54 6.71 2.49
C ASP A 14 43.58 6.87 1.29
N VAL A 15 42.28 7.01 1.54
CA VAL A 15 41.25 7.23 0.51
C VAL A 15 41.18 8.72 0.14
N MET A 16 41.11 9.60 1.13
CA MET A 16 40.89 11.04 0.94
C MET A 16 42.09 11.75 0.29
N CYS A 17 43.30 11.27 0.54
CA CYS A 17 44.54 11.78 -0.05
C CYS A 17 44.92 11.09 -1.37
N SER A 18 44.13 10.12 -1.84
CA SER A 18 44.36 9.47 -3.13
C SER A 18 44.07 10.43 -4.30
N PRO A 19 44.86 10.38 -5.40
CA PRO A 19 44.52 11.11 -6.63
C PRO A 19 43.14 10.69 -7.19
N ASP A 20 42.73 9.45 -6.95
CA ASP A 20 41.47 8.86 -7.45
C ASP A 20 40.37 8.85 -6.37
N ARG A 21 40.41 9.81 -5.42
CA ARG A 21 39.53 9.82 -4.23
C ARG A 21 38.04 9.65 -4.55
N LEU A 22 37.53 10.27 -5.61
CA LEU A 22 36.10 10.23 -5.95
C LEU A 22 35.68 8.83 -6.39
N GLU A 23 36.51 8.17 -7.19
CA GLU A 23 36.29 6.79 -7.63
C GLU A 23 36.34 5.84 -6.43
N ARG A 24 37.37 5.95 -5.59
CA ARG A 24 37.50 5.12 -4.38
C ARG A 24 36.36 5.31 -3.38
N MET A 25 35.85 6.55 -3.23
CA MET A 25 34.67 6.81 -2.40
C MET A 25 33.43 6.14 -3.01
N SER A 26 33.22 6.27 -4.32
CA SER A 26 32.12 5.63 -5.03
C SER A 26 32.15 4.10 -4.90
N GLU A 27 33.31 3.49 -5.16
CA GLU A 27 33.54 2.04 -4.98
C GLU A 27 33.30 1.61 -3.53
N GLY A 28 33.76 2.41 -2.56
CA GLY A 28 33.51 2.18 -1.14
C GLY A 28 32.00 2.15 -0.82
N MET A 29 31.21 3.06 -1.38
CA MET A 29 29.75 3.07 -1.20
C MET A 29 29.06 1.87 -1.84
N VAL A 30 29.58 1.37 -2.96
CA VAL A 30 29.11 0.11 -3.58
C VAL A 30 29.42 -1.07 -2.66
N LEU A 31 30.64 -1.17 -2.14
CA LEU A 31 31.04 -2.23 -1.19
C LEU A 31 30.19 -2.19 0.08
N LEU A 32 29.96 -1.02 0.67
CA LEU A 32 29.09 -0.89 1.85
C LEU A 32 27.67 -1.36 1.54
N ARG A 33 27.14 -1.06 0.35
CA ARG A 33 25.83 -1.55 -0.08
C ARG A 33 25.81 -3.07 -0.20
N GLU A 34 26.83 -3.68 -0.81
CA GLU A 34 26.96 -5.14 -0.90
C GLU A 34 27.03 -5.79 0.48
N MET A 35 27.84 -5.23 1.37
CA MET A 35 27.95 -5.67 2.76
C MET A 35 26.62 -5.57 3.53
N PHE A 36 25.79 -4.60 3.18
CA PHE A 36 24.47 -4.33 3.76
C PHE A 36 23.35 -5.18 3.16
N GLN A 37 23.59 -5.99 2.13
CA GLN A 37 22.58 -6.91 1.60
C GLN A 37 22.16 -7.98 2.62
N LEU A 38 21.03 -8.65 2.37
CA LEU A 38 20.59 -9.77 3.19
C LEU A 38 21.66 -10.89 3.20
N GLY A 39 22.01 -11.38 4.39
CA GLY A 39 23.10 -12.36 4.57
C GLY A 39 24.51 -11.76 4.54
N GLY A 40 24.64 -10.46 4.24
CA GLY A 40 25.89 -9.72 4.31
C GLY A 40 26.34 -9.40 5.75
N PRO A 41 27.59 -8.98 5.93
CA PRO A 41 28.16 -8.69 7.24
C PRO A 41 27.54 -7.49 7.96
N LEU A 42 26.84 -6.61 7.24
CA LEU A 42 26.08 -5.49 7.80
C LEU A 42 24.56 -5.74 7.75
N ALA A 43 24.11 -6.96 7.41
CA ALA A 43 22.67 -7.27 7.33
C ALA A 43 21.92 -7.00 8.64
N PHE A 44 22.61 -7.12 9.79
CA PHE A 44 22.04 -6.82 11.10
C PHE A 44 21.74 -5.33 11.31
N LEU A 45 22.21 -4.42 10.46
CA LEU A 45 21.90 -2.99 10.53
C LEU A 45 20.64 -2.62 9.74
N ARG A 46 20.13 -3.54 8.91
CA ARG A 46 18.95 -3.31 8.08
C ARG A 46 17.70 -3.10 8.93
N TRP A 47 16.75 -2.34 8.38
CA TRP A 47 15.40 -2.27 8.95
C TRP A 47 14.63 -3.54 8.59
N SER A 48 13.78 -4.00 9.50
CA SER A 48 12.77 -4.99 9.13
C SER A 48 11.80 -4.36 8.12
N TRP A 49 11.21 -5.15 7.22
CA TRP A 49 10.26 -4.60 6.26
C TRP A 49 8.99 -4.06 6.92
N ASP A 50 8.56 -4.67 8.03
CA ASP A 50 7.45 -4.19 8.86
C ASP A 50 7.69 -2.78 9.42
N GLU A 51 8.94 -2.45 9.76
CA GLU A 51 9.32 -1.11 10.22
C GLU A 51 9.52 -0.14 9.04
N PHE A 52 10.13 -0.62 7.97
CA PHE A 52 10.63 0.21 6.88
C PHE A 52 9.55 0.63 5.88
N VAL A 53 8.80 -0.34 5.35
CA VAL A 53 7.87 -0.12 4.24
C VAL A 53 6.75 0.86 4.58
N PRO A 54 6.13 0.84 5.77
CA PRO A 54 5.07 1.81 6.09
C PRO A 54 5.52 3.27 6.02
N VAL A 55 6.77 3.56 6.42
CA VAL A 55 7.33 4.91 6.35
C VAL A 55 7.62 5.30 4.91
N VAL A 56 8.27 4.42 4.15
CA VAL A 56 8.64 4.70 2.75
C VAL A 56 7.40 4.90 1.87
N GLU A 57 6.42 4.00 1.96
CA GLU A 57 5.17 4.06 1.19
C GLU A 57 4.37 5.34 1.47
N ARG A 58 4.47 5.91 2.68
CA ARG A 58 3.81 7.17 3.02
C ARG A 58 4.37 8.38 2.27
N HIS A 59 5.66 8.32 1.88
CA HIS A 59 6.40 9.46 1.34
C HIS A 59 6.78 9.32 -0.14
N ILE A 60 6.99 8.09 -0.64
CA ILE A 60 7.56 7.82 -1.98
C ILE A 60 6.75 8.43 -3.12
N HIS A 61 5.42 8.41 -3.01
CA HIS A 61 4.53 8.98 -4.03
C HIS A 61 4.57 10.51 -4.02
N ARG A 62 4.49 11.14 -2.84
CA ARG A 62 4.57 12.61 -2.70
C ARG A 62 5.88 13.14 -3.29
N VAL A 63 7.00 12.50 -2.95
CA VAL A 63 8.33 12.92 -3.40
C VAL A 63 8.50 12.78 -4.92
N SER A 64 7.93 11.73 -5.52
CA SER A 64 8.00 11.53 -6.97
C SER A 64 7.28 12.62 -7.77
N GLU A 65 6.38 13.39 -7.15
CA GLU A 65 5.60 14.44 -7.80
C GLU A 65 6.14 15.84 -7.54
N GLU A 66 6.66 16.08 -6.34
CA GLU A 66 7.27 17.36 -5.98
C GLU A 66 8.56 17.65 -6.76
N VAL A 67 9.22 16.59 -7.19
CA VAL A 67 10.55 16.64 -7.79
C VAL A 67 10.56 15.73 -9.01
N GLU A 68 10.99 16.24 -10.16
CA GLU A 68 11.18 15.43 -11.37
C GLU A 68 12.55 14.73 -11.39
N ASP A 69 13.57 15.42 -10.89
CA ASP A 69 14.95 14.93 -10.86
C ASP A 69 15.09 13.73 -9.91
N MET A 70 15.81 12.70 -10.38
CA MET A 70 15.94 11.44 -9.65
C MET A 70 16.86 11.55 -8.43
N GLU A 71 17.85 12.43 -8.46
CA GLU A 71 18.76 12.65 -7.35
C GLU A 71 18.05 13.44 -6.25
N GLU A 72 17.44 14.56 -6.60
CA GLU A 72 16.63 15.38 -5.68
C GLU A 72 15.48 14.57 -5.05
N ARG A 73 14.86 13.63 -5.80
CA ARG A 73 13.87 12.68 -5.25
C ARG A 73 14.46 11.82 -4.14
N ARG A 74 15.69 11.30 -4.32
CA ARG A 74 16.35 10.47 -3.29
C ARG A 74 16.66 11.31 -2.06
N GLU A 75 17.13 12.54 -2.26
CA GLU A 75 17.42 13.45 -1.16
C GLU A 75 16.18 13.79 -0.34
N LEU A 76 15.09 14.14 -1.01
CA LEU A 76 13.83 14.52 -0.36
C LEU A 76 13.17 13.32 0.32
N LEU A 77 13.21 12.14 -0.32
CA LEU A 77 12.70 10.91 0.29
C LEU A 77 13.50 10.55 1.55
N PHE A 78 14.83 10.68 1.50
CA PHE A 78 15.66 10.52 2.68
C PHE A 78 15.30 11.49 3.79
N ALA A 79 15.22 12.79 3.48
CA ALA A 79 14.91 13.83 4.46
C ALA A 79 13.55 13.61 5.16
N ARG A 80 12.58 12.99 4.48
CA ARG A 80 11.25 12.67 5.05
C ARG A 80 11.22 11.38 5.87
N CYS A 81 11.91 10.33 5.41
CA CYS A 81 11.88 9.04 6.11
C CYS A 81 12.87 8.99 7.29
N ALA A 82 14.01 9.68 7.17
CA ALA A 82 15.09 9.63 8.15
C ALA A 82 14.66 10.02 9.58
N PRO A 83 13.86 11.08 9.83
CA PRO A 83 13.42 11.41 11.18
C PRO A 83 12.60 10.31 11.87
N GLU A 84 11.92 9.47 11.10
CA GLU A 84 11.09 8.36 11.60
C GLU A 84 11.89 7.06 11.74
N LEU A 85 12.86 6.83 10.85
CA LEU A 85 13.63 5.58 10.77
C LEU A 85 14.98 5.65 11.50
N LEU A 86 15.53 6.84 11.73
CA LEU A 86 16.83 7.08 12.39
C LEU A 86 16.64 7.75 13.75
N GLY A 87 15.99 7.03 14.67
CA GLY A 87 16.00 7.42 16.09
C GLY A 87 17.41 7.34 16.71
N PRO A 88 17.63 7.94 17.90
CA PRO A 88 18.95 7.98 18.55
C PRO A 88 19.59 6.59 18.73
N GLU A 89 18.78 5.60 19.13
CA GLU A 89 19.20 4.21 19.29
C GLU A 89 19.63 3.58 17.97
N ARG A 90 18.98 3.95 16.86
CA ARG A 90 19.32 3.45 15.53
C ARG A 90 20.64 4.04 15.05
N VAL A 91 20.85 5.34 15.24
CA VAL A 91 22.11 6.02 14.91
C VAL A 91 23.27 5.40 15.69
N GLU A 92 23.08 5.16 16.99
CA GLU A 92 24.09 4.48 17.82
C GLU A 92 24.35 3.04 17.35
N ARG A 93 23.31 2.30 16.98
CA ARG A 93 23.45 0.95 16.41
C ARG A 93 24.27 0.95 15.11
N PHE A 94 24.09 1.94 14.24
CA PHE A 94 24.90 2.10 13.04
C PHE A 94 26.37 2.39 13.37
N ASP A 95 26.65 3.35 14.26
CA ASP A 95 28.02 3.68 14.69
C ASP A 95 28.74 2.46 15.29
N GLN A 96 28.12 1.80 16.26
CA GLN A 96 28.68 0.59 16.88
C GLN A 96 28.82 -0.56 15.88
N GLY A 97 27.87 -0.67 14.94
CA GLY A 97 27.89 -1.70 13.90
C GLY A 97 29.05 -1.54 12.92
N PHE A 98 29.27 -0.34 12.40
CA PHE A 98 30.40 -0.07 11.51
C PHE A 98 31.74 -0.24 12.22
N ARG A 99 31.86 0.27 13.45
CA ARG A 99 33.05 0.07 14.30
C ARG A 99 33.37 -1.41 14.50
N ARG A 100 32.35 -2.22 14.81
CA ARG A 100 32.52 -3.66 14.98
C ARG A 100 32.91 -4.35 13.67
N ALA A 101 32.28 -3.96 12.56
CA ALA A 101 32.57 -4.54 11.25
C ALA A 101 33.98 -4.21 10.76
N LEU A 102 34.48 -3.00 11.05
CA LEU A 102 35.83 -2.54 10.71
C LEU A 102 36.90 -3.42 11.36
N MET A 103 36.71 -3.72 12.65
CA MET A 103 37.66 -4.54 13.43
C MET A 103 37.48 -6.05 13.21
N ALA A 104 36.52 -6.48 12.39
CA ALA A 104 36.27 -7.89 12.17
C ALA A 104 37.42 -8.52 11.36
N PRO A 105 37.94 -9.70 11.76
CA PRO A 105 38.98 -10.38 11.00
C PRO A 105 38.45 -10.88 9.65
N GLY A 106 39.36 -11.02 8.68
CA GLY A 106 39.04 -11.56 7.35
C GLY A 106 38.45 -10.56 6.36
N ARG A 107 38.47 -9.26 6.67
CA ARG A 107 38.09 -8.19 5.74
C ARG A 107 39.21 -7.85 4.77
N THR A 108 38.84 -7.57 3.52
CA THR A 108 39.77 -7.01 2.53
C THR A 108 40.17 -5.58 2.92
N LEU A 109 41.24 -5.07 2.31
CA LEU A 109 41.67 -3.70 2.56
C LEU A 109 40.63 -2.69 2.08
N GLU A 110 39.97 -2.97 0.97
CA GLU A 110 38.93 -2.15 0.36
C GLU A 110 37.67 -2.11 1.26
N GLU A 111 37.24 -3.24 1.79
CA GLU A 111 36.14 -3.29 2.78
C GLU A 111 36.47 -2.48 4.03
N ARG A 112 37.70 -2.61 4.55
CA ARG A 112 38.14 -1.85 5.74
C ARG A 112 38.18 -0.35 5.45
N ARG A 113 38.65 0.07 4.29
CA ARG A 113 38.64 1.47 3.85
C ARG A 113 37.21 2.02 3.74
N ALA A 114 36.30 1.26 3.15
CA ALA A 114 34.90 1.65 3.03
C ALA A 114 34.23 1.80 4.41
N LEU A 115 34.45 0.84 5.32
CA LEU A 115 33.98 0.90 6.71
C LEU A 115 34.62 2.03 7.51
N ALA A 116 35.90 2.32 7.30
CA ALA A 116 36.61 3.43 7.94
C ALA A 116 35.97 4.78 7.59
N MET A 117 35.64 5.00 6.31
CA MET A 117 34.91 6.18 5.86
C MET A 117 33.55 6.30 6.55
N ALA A 118 32.80 5.19 6.65
CA ALA A 118 31.52 5.16 7.37
C ALA A 118 31.68 5.50 8.86
N VAL A 119 32.69 4.94 9.55
CA VAL A 119 32.97 5.23 10.97
C VAL A 119 33.27 6.71 11.18
N LEU A 120 34.08 7.33 10.32
CA LEU A 120 34.37 8.76 10.43
C LEU A 120 33.16 9.63 10.15
N GLU A 121 32.33 9.26 9.17
CA GLU A 121 31.08 9.99 8.90
C GLU A 121 30.16 9.95 10.13
N MET A 122 30.03 8.78 10.78
CA MET A 122 29.20 8.61 11.98
C MET A 122 29.63 9.50 13.15
N HIS A 123 30.90 9.91 13.27
CA HIS A 123 31.33 10.85 14.32
C HIS A 123 30.67 12.22 14.19
N GLY A 124 30.32 12.62 12.96
CA GLY A 124 29.66 13.90 12.66
C GLY A 124 28.14 13.84 12.68
N VAL A 125 27.54 12.66 12.81
CA VAL A 125 26.08 12.47 12.75
C VAL A 125 25.44 12.93 14.07
N PRO A 126 24.45 13.85 14.03
CA PRO A 126 23.72 14.23 15.24
C PRO A 126 22.86 13.06 15.75
N ARG A 127 22.65 12.98 17.07
CA ARG A 127 21.77 11.94 17.66
C ARG A 127 20.28 12.15 17.38
N HIS A 128 19.92 13.36 16.97
CA HIS A 128 18.55 13.77 16.68
C HIS A 128 18.51 14.48 15.32
N PRO A 129 17.37 14.45 14.61
CA PRO A 129 17.20 15.19 13.37
C PRO A 129 17.50 16.70 13.55
N PRO A 130 17.86 17.42 12.48
CA PRO A 130 17.67 17.05 11.08
C PRO A 130 18.78 16.18 10.48
N TYR A 131 18.38 15.16 9.71
CA TYR A 131 19.28 14.39 8.86
C TYR A 131 19.15 14.87 7.41
N THR A 132 20.27 15.25 6.80
CA THR A 132 20.34 15.65 5.39
C THR A 132 21.17 14.69 4.56
N TYR A 133 20.78 14.46 3.31
CA TYR A 133 21.42 13.51 2.39
C TYR A 133 22.91 13.83 2.18
N GLY A 134 23.24 15.10 1.93
CA GLY A 134 24.62 15.53 1.67
C GLY A 134 25.57 15.52 2.88
N ARG A 135 25.07 15.40 4.12
CA ARG A 135 25.93 15.31 5.33
C ARG A 135 25.99 13.92 5.95
N HIS A 136 24.97 13.09 5.70
CA HIS A 136 24.85 11.74 6.25
C HIS A 136 24.75 10.73 5.10
N HIS A 137 25.72 10.82 4.19
CA HIS A 137 25.75 10.14 2.92
C HIS A 137 25.70 8.61 3.06
N THR A 138 26.46 8.02 4.00
CA THR A 138 26.47 6.57 4.24
C THR A 138 25.09 6.08 4.64
N MET A 139 24.46 6.71 5.65
CA MET A 139 23.13 6.31 6.10
C MET A 139 22.08 6.50 4.99
N ALA A 140 22.16 7.62 4.28
CA ALA A 140 21.24 7.90 3.18
C ALA A 140 21.36 6.88 2.06
N TRP A 141 22.59 6.55 1.66
CA TRP A 141 22.86 5.55 0.62
C TRP A 141 22.33 4.15 1.00
N LEU A 142 22.58 3.69 2.22
CA LEU A 142 22.11 2.39 2.69
C LEU A 142 20.58 2.34 2.81
N MET A 143 19.95 3.43 3.29
CA MET A 143 18.50 3.54 3.32
C MET A 143 17.92 3.46 1.90
N MET A 144 18.49 4.23 0.97
CA MET A 144 18.05 4.24 -0.44
C MET A 144 18.33 2.93 -1.17
N ALA A 145 19.35 2.17 -0.75
CA ALA A 145 19.55 0.80 -1.23
C ALA A 145 18.36 -0.09 -0.86
N GLN A 146 17.89 -0.04 0.40
CA GLN A 146 16.72 -0.82 0.83
C GLN A 146 15.40 -0.30 0.22
N VAL A 147 15.27 1.00 -0.07
CA VAL A 147 14.17 1.53 -0.90
C VAL A 147 14.20 0.95 -2.31
N SER A 148 15.38 0.85 -2.91
CA SER A 148 15.53 0.29 -4.27
C SER A 148 15.15 -1.20 -4.30
N GLU A 149 15.60 -1.96 -3.30
CA GLU A 149 15.19 -3.36 -3.13
C GLU A 149 13.67 -3.50 -2.96
N TRP A 150 13.05 -2.61 -2.18
CA TRP A 150 11.59 -2.56 -2.04
C TRP A 150 10.90 -2.27 -3.38
N ALA A 151 11.37 -1.26 -4.11
CA ALA A 151 10.82 -0.90 -5.42
C ALA A 151 10.91 -2.07 -6.42
N GLU A 152 12.02 -2.81 -6.42
CA GLU A 152 12.19 -4.01 -7.23
C GLU A 152 11.23 -5.14 -6.84
N ARG A 153 11.06 -5.41 -5.54
CA ARG A 153 10.07 -6.38 -5.03
C ARG A 153 8.65 -6.03 -5.48
N ARG A 154 8.26 -4.76 -5.30
CA ARG A 154 6.95 -4.23 -5.71
C ARG A 154 6.77 -4.30 -7.23
N ALA A 155 7.80 -3.99 -8.01
CA ALA A 155 7.76 -4.09 -9.47
C ALA A 155 7.52 -5.53 -9.93
N ARG A 156 8.20 -6.52 -9.35
CA ARG A 156 7.99 -7.94 -9.68
C ARG A 156 6.56 -8.40 -9.43
N LEU A 157 5.98 -8.03 -8.29
CA LEU A 157 4.59 -8.33 -7.97
C LEU A 157 3.63 -7.63 -8.95
N ASN A 158 3.82 -6.33 -9.17
CA ASN A 158 3.01 -5.58 -10.13
C ASN A 158 3.07 -6.19 -11.53
N ASP A 159 4.24 -6.59 -12.00
CA ASP A 159 4.42 -7.20 -13.31
C ASP A 159 3.79 -8.60 -13.40
N ALA A 160 3.86 -9.39 -12.32
CA ALA A 160 3.20 -10.69 -12.26
C ALA A 160 1.68 -10.54 -12.32
N VAL A 161 1.13 -9.58 -11.58
CA VAL A 161 -0.29 -9.28 -11.67
C VAL A 161 -0.64 -8.68 -13.05
N ALA A 162 0.29 -7.97 -13.69
CA ALA A 162 0.09 -7.49 -15.05
C ALA A 162 -0.14 -8.58 -16.06
N ARG A 163 0.76 -9.56 -16.04
CA ARG A 163 0.62 -10.75 -16.86
C ARG A 163 -0.64 -11.52 -16.49
N ALA A 164 -0.96 -11.63 -15.20
CA ALA A 164 -2.15 -12.30 -14.70
C ALA A 164 -3.46 -11.65 -15.21
N HIS A 165 -3.48 -10.39 -15.61
CA HIS A 165 -4.68 -9.77 -16.19
C HIS A 165 -4.56 -9.46 -17.68
N GLY A 166 -3.52 -9.99 -18.34
CA GLY A 166 -3.28 -9.79 -19.77
C GLY A 166 -2.92 -8.36 -20.14
N VAL A 167 -2.31 -7.61 -19.21
CA VAL A 167 -1.78 -6.26 -19.44
C VAL A 167 -0.26 -6.32 -19.62
N ARG A 168 0.28 -5.48 -20.51
CA ARG A 168 1.73 -5.43 -20.74
C ARG A 168 2.45 -4.86 -19.51
N PRO A 169 3.49 -5.54 -19.00
CA PRO A 169 4.42 -4.99 -18.01
C PRO A 169 5.10 -3.71 -18.51
N GLY A 170 5.41 -2.78 -17.61
CA GLY A 170 6.20 -1.58 -17.94
C GLY A 170 5.50 -0.44 -18.68
N GLY A 171 4.17 -0.48 -18.87
CA GLY A 171 3.43 0.73 -19.25
C GLY A 171 3.40 1.74 -18.10
N GLN A 172 3.46 3.05 -18.38
CA GLN A 172 3.16 4.12 -17.39
C GLN A 172 1.82 3.92 -16.66
N LYS A 173 0.97 3.07 -17.24
CA LYS A 173 -0.22 2.51 -16.63
C LYS A 173 0.12 1.09 -16.15
N GLY A 174 0.24 0.92 -14.84
CA GLY A 174 0.26 -0.42 -14.22
C GLY A 174 -0.93 -1.27 -14.70
N PRO A 175 -0.87 -2.58 -14.53
CA PRO A 175 -1.91 -3.47 -15.06
C PRO A 175 -3.30 -3.28 -14.51
N TRP A 176 -3.34 -2.73 -13.31
CA TRP A 176 -4.49 -2.28 -12.58
C TRP A 176 -5.05 -0.96 -13.17
N MET A 177 -5.07 -0.76 -14.49
CA MET A 177 -5.39 0.56 -15.08
C MET A 177 -6.26 0.48 -16.33
N SER A 178 -7.00 -0.63 -16.53
CA SER A 178 -7.99 -0.72 -17.60
C SER A 178 -9.31 -1.38 -17.14
N PRO A 179 -10.48 -0.84 -17.52
CA PRO A 179 -11.79 -1.43 -17.18
C PRO A 179 -12.00 -2.88 -17.66
N GLY A 180 -11.21 -3.35 -18.63
CA GLY A 180 -11.25 -4.74 -19.13
C GLY A 180 -10.62 -5.77 -18.17
N VAL A 181 -9.86 -5.31 -17.17
CA VAL A 181 -9.15 -6.17 -16.20
C VAL A 181 -10.10 -6.79 -15.18
N LEU A 182 -11.21 -6.14 -14.84
CA LEU A 182 -12.15 -6.63 -13.82
C LEU A 182 -12.90 -7.89 -14.25
N ARG A 183 -13.34 -7.94 -15.51
CA ARG A 183 -14.00 -9.13 -16.06
C ARG A 183 -13.05 -10.34 -16.06
N ARG A 184 -11.74 -10.09 -16.13
CA ARG A 184 -10.69 -11.13 -16.05
C ARG A 184 -10.14 -11.35 -14.64
N ALA A 185 -10.31 -10.41 -13.72
CA ALA A 185 -9.88 -10.52 -12.32
C ALA A 185 -10.87 -11.31 -11.47
N LEU A 186 -12.15 -11.32 -11.86
CA LEU A 186 -13.17 -12.15 -11.23
C LEU A 186 -13.11 -13.63 -11.66
N GLU A 187 -12.45 -13.93 -12.79
CA GLU A 187 -12.22 -15.27 -13.32
C GLU A 187 -10.74 -15.46 -13.72
N PRO A 188 -9.79 -15.51 -12.77
CA PRO A 188 -8.39 -15.70 -13.11
C PRO A 188 -8.16 -17.12 -13.65
N SER A 189 -7.50 -17.25 -14.81
CA SER A 189 -7.12 -18.56 -15.35
C SER A 189 -6.01 -19.23 -14.51
N GLU A 190 -5.86 -20.55 -14.64
CA GLU A 190 -4.81 -21.29 -13.92
C GLU A 190 -3.39 -20.73 -14.17
N GLU A 191 -3.11 -20.31 -15.41
CA GLU A 191 -1.84 -19.66 -15.76
C GLU A 191 -1.63 -18.31 -15.03
N GLN A 192 -2.72 -17.57 -14.79
CA GLN A 192 -2.70 -16.28 -14.11
C GLN A 192 -2.46 -16.46 -12.61
N MET A 193 -3.11 -17.45 -11.99
CA MET A 193 -2.86 -17.85 -10.61
C MET A 193 -1.44 -18.38 -10.40
N ALA A 194 -0.92 -19.18 -11.34
CA ALA A 194 0.45 -19.71 -11.28
C ALA A 194 1.52 -18.60 -11.33
N SER A 195 1.31 -17.52 -12.10
CA SER A 195 2.25 -16.39 -12.14
C SER A 195 2.30 -15.60 -10.83
N VAL A 196 1.17 -15.44 -10.14
CA VAL A 196 1.13 -14.78 -8.83
C VAL A 196 1.71 -15.71 -7.76
N GLN A 197 1.39 -17.02 -7.83
CA GLN A 197 1.94 -18.03 -6.93
C GLN A 197 3.48 -18.12 -7.04
N ALA A 198 4.04 -18.05 -8.25
CA ALA A 198 5.49 -18.06 -8.43
C ALA A 198 6.20 -16.87 -7.75
N VAL A 199 5.55 -15.70 -7.69
CA VAL A 199 6.06 -14.55 -6.92
C VAL A 199 5.91 -14.78 -5.43
N ALA A 200 4.78 -15.35 -5.00
CA ALA A 200 4.55 -15.69 -3.59
C ALA A 200 5.58 -16.72 -3.08
N ASP A 201 5.90 -17.74 -3.88
CA ASP A 201 6.89 -18.76 -3.56
C ASP A 201 8.32 -18.18 -3.54
N ALA A 202 8.61 -17.25 -4.45
CA ALA A 202 9.92 -16.59 -4.53
C ALA A 202 10.13 -15.55 -3.42
N ASP A 203 9.05 -15.01 -2.86
CA ASP A 203 9.11 -13.90 -1.92
C ASP A 203 7.99 -13.96 -0.85
N PRO A 204 8.05 -14.93 0.09
CA PRO A 204 7.01 -15.13 1.09
C PRO A 204 6.87 -13.96 2.07
N GLU A 205 7.97 -13.27 2.39
CA GLU A 205 7.97 -12.12 3.31
C GLU A 205 7.27 -10.91 2.69
N LEU A 206 7.36 -10.70 1.36
CA LEU A 206 6.54 -9.72 0.65
C LEU A 206 5.06 -10.07 0.81
N MET A 207 4.68 -11.34 0.67
CA MET A 207 3.28 -11.77 0.80
C MET A 207 2.74 -11.57 2.21
N GLU A 208 3.52 -11.92 3.24
CA GLU A 208 3.16 -11.64 4.64
C GLU A 208 2.94 -10.14 4.87
N LEU A 209 3.79 -9.30 4.30
CA LEU A 209 3.63 -7.85 4.39
C LEU A 209 2.36 -7.36 3.67
N MET A 210 2.08 -7.89 2.47
CA MET A 210 0.84 -7.59 1.75
C MET A 210 -0.40 -8.02 2.53
N GLU A 211 -0.36 -9.18 3.18
CA GLU A 211 -1.44 -9.67 4.04
C GLU A 211 -1.65 -8.75 5.26
N LYS A 212 -0.59 -8.23 5.87
CA LYS A 212 -0.69 -7.23 6.95
C LYS A 212 -1.36 -5.95 6.47
N TYR A 213 -0.99 -5.43 5.29
CA TYR A 213 -1.63 -4.24 4.72
C TYR A 213 -3.09 -4.49 4.34
N GLU A 214 -3.39 -5.66 3.75
CA GLU A 214 -4.77 -6.08 3.48
C GLU A 214 -5.56 -6.11 4.79
N THR A 215 -5.05 -6.77 5.82
CA THR A 215 -5.70 -6.87 7.12
C THR A 215 -5.92 -5.50 7.74
N ALA A 216 -4.92 -4.62 7.75
CA ALA A 216 -5.03 -3.26 8.26
C ALA A 216 -6.08 -2.44 7.49
N LEU A 217 -6.14 -2.57 6.16
CA LEU A 217 -7.16 -1.95 5.32
C LEU A 217 -8.56 -2.47 5.70
N LEU A 218 -8.76 -3.78 5.75
CA LEU A 218 -10.07 -4.37 6.06
C LEU A 218 -10.54 -4.02 7.47
N LEU A 219 -9.62 -4.00 8.46
CA LEU A 219 -9.91 -3.54 9.82
C LEU A 219 -10.29 -2.05 9.84
N SER A 220 -9.61 -1.20 9.07
CA SER A 220 -9.96 0.21 8.97
C SER A 220 -11.38 0.42 8.45
N ILE A 221 -11.84 -0.41 7.50
CA ILE A 221 -13.22 -0.42 7.00
C ILE A 221 -14.20 -0.82 8.10
N LEU A 222 -13.91 -1.91 8.82
CA LEU A 222 -14.78 -2.40 9.89
C LEU A 222 -14.92 -1.39 11.04
N ASP A 223 -13.85 -0.67 11.35
CA ASP A 223 -13.79 0.36 12.38
C ASP A 223 -14.37 1.72 11.93
N GLY A 224 -14.77 1.87 10.65
CA GLY A 224 -15.25 3.14 10.10
C GLY A 224 -14.16 4.21 9.97
N ARG A 225 -12.88 3.81 9.97
CA ARG A 225 -11.71 4.69 9.84
C ARG A 225 -11.22 4.76 8.38
N THR A 226 -12.14 4.99 7.45
CA THR A 226 -11.84 5.06 6.01
C THR A 226 -12.08 6.45 5.45
N PRO A 227 -11.44 6.83 4.33
CA PRO A 227 -11.93 7.91 3.49
C PRO A 227 -13.39 7.68 3.05
N GLU A 228 -14.05 8.72 2.56
CA GLU A 228 -15.39 8.60 2.01
C GLU A 228 -15.37 7.85 0.66
N VAL A 229 -15.76 6.58 0.70
CA VAL A 229 -15.80 5.71 -0.50
C VAL A 229 -17.22 5.58 -1.02
N LEU A 230 -18.17 5.17 -0.19
CA LEU A 230 -19.50 4.79 -0.66
C LEU A 230 -20.47 5.97 -0.64
N HIS A 231 -21.41 5.99 -1.57
CA HIS A 231 -22.69 6.69 -1.35
C HIS A 231 -23.66 5.79 -0.57
N GLY A 232 -24.72 6.39 -0.03
CA GLY A 232 -25.71 5.67 0.76
C GLY A 232 -26.27 4.45 0.03
N GLU A 233 -26.72 4.60 -1.22
CA GLU A 233 -27.33 3.52 -1.99
C GLU A 233 -26.38 2.34 -2.24
N GLU A 234 -25.09 2.63 -2.41
CA GLU A 234 -24.07 1.62 -2.66
C GLU A 234 -23.85 0.79 -1.40
N TRP A 235 -23.79 1.43 -0.24
CA TRP A 235 -23.64 0.73 1.03
C TRP A 235 -24.87 -0.12 1.38
N LEU A 236 -26.08 0.38 1.08
CA LEU A 236 -27.31 -0.40 1.22
C LEU A 236 -27.27 -1.67 0.36
N TRP A 237 -26.78 -1.59 -0.88
CA TRP A 237 -26.59 -2.75 -1.77
C TRP A 237 -25.63 -3.78 -1.17
N LEU A 238 -24.45 -3.35 -0.72
CA LEU A 238 -23.47 -4.24 -0.09
C LEU A 238 -24.08 -4.93 1.14
N THR A 239 -24.82 -4.17 1.95
CA THR A 239 -25.45 -4.68 3.17
C THR A 239 -26.49 -5.76 2.85
N VAL A 240 -27.43 -5.50 1.94
CA VAL A 240 -28.50 -6.43 1.59
C VAL A 240 -27.96 -7.73 0.99
N VAL A 241 -26.97 -7.63 0.10
CA VAL A 241 -26.47 -8.80 -0.63
C VAL A 241 -25.48 -9.61 0.20
N LEU A 242 -24.62 -8.96 1.00
CA LEU A 242 -23.46 -9.62 1.60
C LEU A 242 -23.54 -9.80 3.11
N ARG A 243 -24.32 -9.00 3.86
CA ARG A 243 -24.27 -9.03 5.33
C ARG A 243 -24.64 -10.40 5.91
N GLU A 244 -25.77 -10.96 5.47
CA GLU A 244 -26.24 -12.26 5.98
C GLU A 244 -25.41 -13.42 5.42
N PRO A 245 -25.11 -13.51 4.11
CA PRO A 245 -24.29 -14.60 3.59
C PRO A 245 -22.87 -14.65 4.15
N LEU A 246 -22.31 -13.52 4.59
CA LEU A 246 -20.97 -13.46 5.17
C LEU A 246 -20.99 -13.47 6.71
N ARG A 247 -22.15 -13.67 7.34
CA ARG A 247 -22.29 -13.72 8.78
C ARG A 247 -21.60 -14.98 9.32
N VAL A 248 -20.67 -14.78 10.26
CA VAL A 248 -19.98 -15.89 10.93
C VAL A 248 -20.98 -16.61 11.83
N GLY A 249 -21.00 -17.94 11.76
CA GLY A 249 -21.87 -18.77 12.59
C GLY A 249 -21.50 -18.70 14.08
N PRO A 250 -22.37 -19.18 14.98
CA PRO A 250 -22.12 -19.20 16.43
C PRO A 250 -20.84 -19.97 16.80
N ASP A 251 -20.42 -20.93 15.98
CA ASP A 251 -19.21 -21.73 16.17
C ASP A 251 -17.92 -21.02 15.69
N GLY A 252 -18.02 -19.75 15.30
CA GLY A 252 -16.88 -18.95 14.85
C GLY A 252 -16.38 -19.28 13.43
N GLN A 253 -17.00 -20.25 12.75
CA GLN A 253 -16.62 -20.63 11.39
C GLN A 253 -17.21 -19.68 10.35
N ALA A 254 -16.37 -19.28 9.39
CA ALA A 254 -16.83 -18.55 8.22
C ALA A 254 -17.71 -19.48 7.36
N PRO A 255 -18.86 -19.00 6.87
CA PRO A 255 -19.72 -19.81 6.00
C PRO A 255 -18.97 -20.16 4.72
N TRP A 256 -19.19 -21.37 4.19
CA TRP A 256 -18.79 -21.67 2.82
C TRP A 256 -19.72 -20.91 1.88
N VAL A 257 -19.16 -20.06 1.03
CA VAL A 257 -19.93 -19.21 0.13
C VAL A 257 -19.38 -19.28 -1.28
N ASP A 258 -20.30 -19.41 -2.23
CA ASP A 258 -20.01 -19.20 -3.65
C ASP A 258 -19.73 -17.72 -3.88
N VAL A 259 -18.44 -17.41 -4.02
CA VAL A 259 -17.92 -16.04 -4.17
C VAL A 259 -18.44 -15.39 -5.44
N GLU A 260 -18.45 -16.14 -6.54
CA GLU A 260 -18.86 -15.67 -7.86
C GLU A 260 -20.37 -15.35 -7.85
N ALA A 261 -21.18 -16.29 -7.37
CA ALA A 261 -22.62 -16.11 -7.26
C ALA A 261 -22.99 -14.92 -6.34
N LEU A 262 -22.23 -14.67 -5.27
CA LEU A 262 -22.47 -13.49 -4.43
C LEU A 262 -22.11 -12.17 -5.12
N LEU A 263 -20.97 -12.13 -5.81
CA LEU A 263 -20.55 -10.93 -6.53
C LEU A 263 -21.45 -10.63 -7.74
N ASP A 264 -22.05 -11.65 -8.36
CA ASP A 264 -23.04 -11.50 -9.42
C ASP A 264 -24.38 -10.97 -8.93
N ARG A 265 -24.71 -11.22 -7.66
CA ARG A 265 -25.91 -10.65 -7.03
C ARG A 265 -25.77 -9.17 -6.69
N LEU A 266 -24.55 -8.64 -6.60
CA LEU A 266 -24.32 -7.21 -6.47
C LEU A 266 -24.65 -6.49 -7.78
N ASP A 267 -25.29 -5.34 -7.66
CA ASP A 267 -25.57 -4.48 -8.81
C ASP A 267 -24.26 -4.09 -9.54
N GLU A 268 -24.21 -4.37 -10.84
CA GLU A 268 -23.02 -4.12 -11.64
C GLU A 268 -22.65 -2.63 -11.69
N GLU A 269 -23.64 -1.73 -11.70
CA GLU A 269 -23.37 -0.29 -11.67
C GLU A 269 -22.78 0.13 -10.32
N VAL A 270 -23.18 -0.51 -9.21
CA VAL A 270 -22.57 -0.30 -7.89
C VAL A 270 -21.12 -0.76 -7.89
N LYS A 271 -20.83 -1.99 -8.36
CA LYS A 271 -19.45 -2.50 -8.43
C LYS A 271 -18.55 -1.58 -9.25
N GLN A 272 -19.01 -1.18 -10.43
CA GLN A 272 -18.24 -0.30 -11.32
C GLN A 272 -18.09 1.12 -10.75
N ALA A 273 -19.11 1.66 -10.07
CA ALA A 273 -19.04 2.99 -9.47
C ALA A 273 -18.02 3.03 -8.32
N VAL A 274 -18.07 2.06 -7.41
CA VAL A 274 -17.13 1.97 -6.29
C VAL A 274 -15.70 1.80 -6.79
N LEU A 275 -15.49 0.89 -7.74
CA LEU A 275 -14.17 0.70 -8.33
C LEU A 275 -13.68 1.97 -9.03
N SER A 276 -14.48 2.57 -9.92
CA SER A 276 -14.07 3.76 -10.66
C SER A 276 -13.68 4.89 -9.71
N ARG A 277 -14.36 4.97 -8.57
CA ARG A 277 -14.07 5.95 -7.53
C ARG A 277 -12.80 5.62 -6.75
N VAL A 278 -12.61 4.37 -6.32
CA VAL A 278 -11.38 3.91 -5.66
C VAL A 278 -10.18 4.08 -6.60
N ASP A 279 -10.34 3.76 -7.88
CA ASP A 279 -9.33 3.97 -8.92
C ASP A 279 -9.01 5.46 -9.10
N ALA A 280 -10.04 6.29 -9.29
CA ALA A 280 -9.86 7.74 -9.42
C ALA A 280 -9.19 8.33 -8.18
N ALA A 281 -9.60 7.92 -6.98
CA ALA A 281 -9.05 8.41 -5.73
C ALA A 281 -7.64 7.87 -5.44
N SER A 282 -7.31 6.67 -5.90
CA SER A 282 -5.92 6.16 -5.84
C SER A 282 -4.97 6.97 -6.74
N ARG A 283 -5.52 7.70 -7.70
CA ARG A 283 -4.82 8.63 -8.58
C ARG A 283 -5.04 10.09 -8.18
N ASP A 284 -5.85 10.36 -7.16
CA ASP A 284 -6.15 11.72 -6.70
C ASP A 284 -5.06 12.19 -5.75
N ARG A 285 -4.10 12.87 -6.37
CA ARG A 285 -2.90 13.39 -5.73
C ARG A 285 -3.17 14.62 -4.86
N SER A 286 -4.39 15.15 -4.87
CA SER A 286 -4.83 16.22 -3.97
C SER A 286 -5.27 15.71 -2.59
N SER A 287 -5.43 14.39 -2.43
CA SER A 287 -5.84 13.78 -1.16
C SER A 287 -4.71 13.80 -0.11
N PRO A 288 -5.06 13.88 1.19
CA PRO A 288 -4.09 13.64 2.27
C PRO A 288 -3.42 12.29 2.07
N PRO A 289 -2.11 12.12 2.30
CA PRO A 289 -1.47 10.93 1.72
C PRO A 289 -1.68 9.66 2.53
N GLU A 290 -2.21 9.76 3.75
CA GLU A 290 -2.84 8.65 4.45
C GLU A 290 -4.06 8.12 3.66
N ALA A 291 -4.87 9.01 3.09
CA ALA A 291 -6.01 8.64 2.23
C ALA A 291 -5.53 8.12 0.87
N GLN A 292 -4.50 8.72 0.27
CA GLN A 292 -3.91 8.21 -0.99
C GLN A 292 -3.37 6.79 -0.81
N GLN A 293 -2.56 6.56 0.23
CA GLN A 293 -2.05 5.23 0.58
C GLN A 293 -3.21 4.26 0.80
N TRP A 294 -4.26 4.68 1.53
CA TRP A 294 -5.45 3.87 1.71
C TRP A 294 -6.11 3.49 0.39
N PHE A 295 -6.30 4.43 -0.55
CA PHE A 295 -6.92 4.16 -1.84
C PHE A 295 -6.06 3.28 -2.76
N GLU A 296 -4.73 3.43 -2.74
CA GLU A 296 -3.83 2.55 -3.48
C GLU A 296 -3.91 1.09 -3.00
N TRP A 297 -3.99 0.89 -1.68
CA TRP A 297 -4.18 -0.44 -1.10
C TRP A 297 -5.58 -0.97 -1.31
N ALA A 298 -6.60 -0.14 -1.11
CA ALA A 298 -8.01 -0.47 -1.38
C ALA A 298 -8.20 -0.96 -2.81
N TYR A 299 -7.56 -0.29 -3.76
CA TYR A 299 -7.63 -0.66 -5.16
C TYR A 299 -7.03 -2.05 -5.43
N LYS A 300 -5.86 -2.34 -4.88
CA LYS A 300 -5.23 -3.68 -4.98
C LYS A 300 -6.09 -4.77 -4.34
N VAL A 301 -6.61 -4.52 -3.13
CA VAL A 301 -7.47 -5.47 -2.42
C VAL A 301 -8.79 -5.70 -3.16
N LEU A 302 -9.37 -4.65 -3.73
CA LEU A 302 -10.60 -4.75 -4.53
C LEU A 302 -10.39 -5.58 -5.81
N LEU A 303 -9.19 -5.60 -6.39
CA LEU A 303 -8.88 -6.40 -7.58
C LEU A 303 -8.56 -7.85 -7.25
N MET A 304 -7.83 -8.08 -6.16
CA MET A 304 -7.40 -9.43 -5.77
C MET A 304 -8.47 -10.18 -4.98
N ARG A 305 -9.20 -9.48 -4.10
CA ARG A 305 -10.15 -10.05 -3.14
C ARG A 305 -11.41 -9.17 -3.02
N PRO A 306 -12.15 -8.95 -4.13
CA PRO A 306 -13.32 -8.06 -4.14
C PRO A 306 -14.36 -8.39 -3.08
N LEU A 307 -14.63 -9.67 -2.82
CA LEU A 307 -15.58 -10.08 -1.79
C LEU A 307 -15.13 -9.69 -0.38
N ALA A 308 -13.83 -9.73 -0.07
CA ALA A 308 -13.31 -9.30 1.22
C ALA A 308 -13.49 -7.79 1.40
N PHE A 309 -13.17 -7.01 0.36
CA PHE A 309 -13.34 -5.55 0.35
C PHE A 309 -14.82 -5.14 0.54
N PHE A 310 -15.71 -5.63 -0.33
CA PHE A 310 -17.14 -5.32 -0.24
C PHE A 310 -17.78 -5.89 1.03
N GLY A 311 -17.37 -7.08 1.44
CA GLY A 311 -17.82 -7.73 2.66
C GLY A 311 -17.41 -6.98 3.92
N ALA A 312 -16.23 -6.35 3.95
CA ALA A 312 -15.83 -5.48 5.05
C ALA A 312 -16.77 -4.28 5.19
N PHE A 313 -17.14 -3.61 4.10
CA PHE A 313 -18.14 -2.53 4.14
C PHE A 313 -19.53 -3.03 4.57
N ALA A 314 -19.97 -4.22 4.11
CA ALA A 314 -21.26 -4.78 4.53
C ALA A 314 -21.32 -5.13 6.05
N LYS A 315 -20.16 -5.41 6.66
CA LYS A 315 -20.00 -5.72 8.08
C LYS A 315 -19.66 -4.50 8.94
N ALA A 316 -19.16 -3.42 8.33
CA ALA A 316 -18.85 -2.18 9.02
C ALA A 316 -20.08 -1.64 9.76
N ARG A 317 -19.88 -1.17 11.00
CA ARG A 317 -20.95 -0.57 11.80
C ARG A 317 -21.24 0.87 11.42
N ALA A 318 -20.23 1.56 10.90
CA ALA A 318 -20.25 2.92 10.44
C ALA A 318 -19.22 3.03 9.30
N ALA A 319 -19.47 3.90 8.32
CA ALA A 319 -18.52 4.23 7.27
C ALA A 319 -18.80 5.69 6.86
N PRO A 320 -17.76 6.54 6.71
CA PRO A 320 -17.94 7.87 6.16
C PRO A 320 -18.55 7.78 4.75
N LEU A 321 -19.73 8.36 4.61
CA LEU A 321 -20.47 8.36 3.36
C LEU A 321 -20.16 9.63 2.58
N ARG A 322 -20.06 9.49 1.26
CA ARG A 322 -20.10 10.61 0.33
C ARG A 322 -21.53 11.11 0.25
N GLU A 323 -21.91 11.99 1.16
CA GLU A 323 -23.30 12.45 1.23
C GLU A 323 -23.70 13.24 -0.03
N ARG A 324 -24.81 12.84 -0.64
CA ARG A 324 -25.53 13.57 -1.70
C ARG A 324 -26.43 14.64 -1.12
N PHE A 325 -26.76 14.52 0.17
CA PHE A 325 -27.57 15.47 0.90
C PHE A 325 -27.30 15.39 2.40
N GLU A 326 -27.51 16.53 3.06
CA GLU A 326 -27.38 16.65 4.51
C GLU A 326 -28.25 15.62 5.23
N GLY A 327 -27.64 14.84 6.11
CA GLY A 327 -28.32 13.81 6.91
C GLY A 327 -28.55 12.49 6.18
N GLU A 328 -27.97 12.29 5.00
CA GLU A 328 -28.01 11.00 4.30
C GLU A 328 -27.39 9.88 5.15
N ALA A 329 -26.27 10.14 5.82
CA ALA A 329 -25.59 9.16 6.64
C ALA A 329 -26.45 8.69 7.81
N VAL A 330 -27.18 9.61 8.46
CA VAL A 330 -28.10 9.28 9.56
C VAL A 330 -29.19 8.33 9.07
N LEU A 331 -29.77 8.60 7.90
CA LEU A 331 -30.84 7.79 7.34
C LEU A 331 -30.33 6.40 6.93
N VAL A 332 -29.13 6.31 6.34
CA VAL A 332 -28.49 5.02 6.00
C VAL A 332 -28.13 4.23 7.25
N GLU A 333 -27.62 4.88 8.29
CA GLU A 333 -27.34 4.24 9.58
C GLU A 333 -28.61 3.69 10.25
N GLU A 334 -29.72 4.44 10.21
CA GLU A 334 -31.01 3.97 10.73
C GLU A 334 -31.49 2.70 10.02
N LEU A 335 -31.34 2.64 8.70
CA LEU A 335 -31.60 1.43 7.92
C LEU A 335 -30.67 0.29 8.35
N GLN A 336 -29.39 0.55 8.53
CA GLN A 336 -28.41 -0.47 8.93
C GLN A 336 -28.57 -1.05 10.31
N ARG A 337 -29.17 -0.32 11.25
CA ARG A 337 -29.49 -0.86 12.58
C ARG A 337 -30.56 -1.95 12.54
N ARG A 338 -31.32 -2.06 11.45
CA ARG A 338 -32.35 -3.08 11.29
C ARG A 338 -31.72 -4.42 10.94
N GLU A 339 -32.15 -5.47 11.62
CA GLU A 339 -31.70 -6.85 11.36
C GLU A 339 -32.28 -7.43 10.06
N ARG A 340 -33.47 -6.98 9.65
CA ARG A 340 -34.16 -7.42 8.43
C ARG A 340 -34.78 -6.25 7.73
N TRP A 341 -34.61 -6.20 6.40
CA TRP A 341 -35.12 -5.10 5.58
C TRP A 341 -36.25 -5.61 4.70
N ARG A 342 -37.26 -4.76 4.53
CA ARG A 342 -38.30 -4.88 3.51
C ARG A 342 -38.07 -3.83 2.44
N ALA A 343 -38.61 -4.05 1.24
CA ALA A 343 -38.49 -3.08 0.16
C ALA A 343 -39.08 -1.71 0.53
N GLU A 344 -40.14 -1.69 1.35
CA GLU A 344 -40.81 -0.48 1.82
C GLU A 344 -39.94 0.34 2.77
N ASP A 345 -38.98 -0.30 3.45
CA ASP A 345 -38.06 0.40 4.36
C ASP A 345 -37.15 1.38 3.62
N LEU A 346 -36.83 1.09 2.35
CA LEU A 346 -35.99 1.93 1.49
C LEU A 346 -36.75 3.11 0.87
N GLU A 347 -38.08 3.16 1.01
CA GLU A 347 -38.92 4.15 0.35
C GLU A 347 -38.63 5.59 0.77
N PRO A 348 -38.45 5.92 2.06
CA PRO A 348 -38.07 7.28 2.48
C PRO A 348 -36.75 7.73 1.87
N TYR A 349 -35.76 6.83 1.76
CA TYR A 349 -34.48 7.10 1.14
C TYR A 349 -34.64 7.41 -0.35
N ARG A 350 -35.38 6.54 -1.07
CA ARG A 350 -35.66 6.67 -2.49
C ARG A 350 -36.35 7.99 -2.83
N LEU A 351 -37.37 8.37 -2.06
CA LEU A 351 -38.09 9.64 -2.27
C LEU A 351 -37.18 10.86 -2.05
N ASN A 352 -36.28 10.79 -1.06
CA ASN A 352 -35.28 11.84 -0.82
C ASN A 352 -34.29 12.00 -1.98
N LEU A 353 -33.85 10.89 -2.58
CA LEU A 353 -33.00 10.91 -3.78
C LEU A 353 -33.74 11.50 -4.99
N ALA A 354 -35.00 11.10 -5.20
CA ALA A 354 -35.83 11.60 -6.29
C ALA A 354 -36.08 13.12 -6.19
N ALA A 355 -36.40 13.61 -4.99
CA ALA A 355 -36.63 15.03 -4.72
C ALA A 355 -35.41 15.91 -5.05
N ARG A 356 -34.21 15.32 -5.02
CA ARG A 356 -32.93 16.00 -5.30
C ARG A 356 -32.41 15.75 -6.71
N GLY A 357 -33.20 15.11 -7.57
CA GLY A 357 -32.82 14.81 -8.94
C GLY A 357 -31.72 13.75 -9.08
N ALA A 358 -31.45 12.96 -8.03
CA ALA A 358 -30.44 11.89 -8.05
C ALA A 358 -30.98 10.61 -8.73
N HIS A 359 -31.46 10.74 -9.97
CA HIS A 359 -32.21 9.70 -10.67
C HIS A 359 -31.46 8.37 -10.81
N GLY A 360 -30.13 8.40 -11.01
CA GLY A 360 -29.34 7.17 -11.08
C GLY A 360 -29.29 6.41 -9.75
N ALA A 361 -29.12 7.14 -8.63
CA ALA A 361 -29.17 6.54 -7.29
C ALA A 361 -30.59 6.04 -6.95
N GLU A 362 -31.61 6.80 -7.33
CA GLU A 362 -33.01 6.39 -7.17
C GLU A 362 -33.30 5.06 -7.91
N GLN A 363 -32.83 4.91 -9.15
CA GLN A 363 -32.97 3.68 -9.93
C GLN A 363 -32.24 2.49 -9.28
N ARG A 364 -31.03 2.71 -8.75
CA ARG A 364 -30.31 1.70 -7.96
C ARG A 364 -31.11 1.24 -6.74
N VAL A 365 -31.75 2.17 -6.02
CA VAL A 365 -32.59 1.82 -4.87
C VAL A 365 -33.85 1.06 -5.32
N ARG A 366 -34.48 1.43 -6.45
CA ARG A 366 -35.62 0.66 -7.00
C ARG A 366 -35.25 -0.79 -7.34
N ARG A 367 -34.06 -1.01 -7.93
CA ARG A 367 -33.55 -2.37 -8.19
C ARG A 367 -33.28 -3.13 -6.90
N LEU A 368 -32.77 -2.45 -5.86
CA LEU A 368 -32.59 -3.06 -4.54
C LEU A 368 -33.93 -3.44 -3.89
N GLN A 369 -34.94 -2.58 -4.02
CA GLN A 369 -36.30 -2.88 -3.56
C GLN A 369 -36.88 -4.09 -4.28
N ALA A 370 -36.70 -4.20 -5.61
CA ALA A 370 -37.12 -5.37 -6.38
C ALA A 370 -36.42 -6.65 -5.88
N LEU A 371 -35.11 -6.58 -5.64
CA LEU A 371 -34.34 -7.69 -5.06
C LEU A 371 -34.89 -8.14 -3.70
N LEU A 372 -35.22 -7.19 -2.81
CA LEU A 372 -35.82 -7.47 -1.51
C LEU A 372 -37.22 -8.10 -1.61
N ARG A 373 -37.95 -7.88 -2.70
CA ARG A 373 -39.23 -8.55 -3.00
C ARG A 373 -39.06 -9.93 -3.63
N GLY A 374 -37.83 -10.34 -3.96
CA GLY A 374 -37.55 -11.59 -4.68
C GLY A 374 -37.81 -11.50 -6.18
N GLU A 375 -37.89 -10.29 -6.73
CA GLU A 375 -38.01 -10.06 -8.18
C GLU A 375 -36.62 -10.15 -8.84
N ALA A 376 -36.54 -10.74 -10.04
CA ALA A 376 -35.29 -10.76 -10.79
C ALA A 376 -34.89 -9.32 -11.19
N PRO A 377 -33.66 -8.87 -10.92
CA PRO A 377 -33.24 -7.50 -11.26
C PRO A 377 -33.25 -7.32 -12.78
N VAL A 378 -34.05 -6.38 -13.29
CA VAL A 378 -34.01 -5.99 -14.70
C VAL A 378 -32.71 -5.22 -14.95
N PRO A 379 -31.83 -5.65 -15.87
CA PRO A 379 -30.62 -4.90 -16.21
C PRO A 379 -31.01 -3.50 -16.69
N GLY A 380 -30.34 -2.47 -16.17
CA GLY A 380 -30.61 -1.08 -16.51
C GLY A 380 -30.63 -0.85 -18.02
N SER A 381 -31.77 -0.39 -18.53
CA SER A 381 -31.90 0.07 -19.92
C SER A 381 -30.87 1.17 -20.17
N ARG A 382 -29.88 0.90 -21.02
CA ARG A 382 -29.01 1.94 -21.59
C ARG A 382 -29.91 2.91 -22.35
N MET A 383 -30.29 4.03 -21.73
CA MET A 383 -30.76 5.17 -22.50
C MET A 383 -29.55 5.68 -23.29
N ARG A 384 -29.55 5.40 -24.59
CA ARG A 384 -28.72 6.10 -25.57
C ARG A 384 -29.16 7.56 -25.55
N GLY A 385 -28.27 8.44 -25.09
CA GLY A 385 -28.36 9.90 -25.22
C GLY A 385 -27.00 10.40 -25.62
#